data_AF-A0A9D1MMM2-F1
#
_entry.id   AF-A0A9D1MMM2-F1
#
_cell.length_a   1.000
_cell.length_b   1.000
_cell.length_c   1.000
_cell.angle_alpha   90.00
_cell.angle_beta   90.00
_cell.angle_gamma   90.00
#
_symmetry.space_group_name_H-M   'P 1'
#
loop_
_entity.id
_entity.type
_entity.pdbx_description
1 polymer ?
#
loop_
_entity_poly.entity_id
_entity_poly.type
_entity_poly.pdbx_seq_one_letter_code
_entity_poly.pdbx_strand_id
1 'polypeptide(L)'
;MKVNEIDLKTIVPDLQKRCEKLQKASKIMMIAAFLIIPAVPAMIVMSKYGYNAQLCRIVNYVKAQEKVPLTQVLGYAKNSVQAAQKLIDTGNLEGYRIVAGAMLVKEGVEITEEDALKEAAAYYNLQTAVNMGMDPNDMPEVAKMAAKLQQANLEAAAAQNAAAYEAQKAADKKFCPECGKPLPGKGEKFCPECGAALK
;
A
#
# COMPACT_ATOMS: atom_id res chain seq x y z
N MET A 1 11.62 -3.78 -18.20
CA MET A 1 11.10 -4.69 -17.14
C MET A 1 9.82 -5.33 -17.66
N LYS A 2 9.62 -6.64 -17.50
CA LYS A 2 8.32 -7.25 -17.85
C LYS A 2 7.29 -6.74 -16.86
N VAL A 3 6.20 -6.20 -17.39
CA VAL A 3 5.05 -5.76 -16.62
C VAL A 3 4.52 -6.95 -15.83
N ASN A 4 4.16 -6.73 -14.56
CA ASN A 4 3.56 -7.77 -13.73
C ASN A 4 2.13 -8.06 -14.22
N GLU A 5 1.90 -9.26 -14.76
CA GLU A 5 0.60 -9.74 -15.23
C GLU A 5 0.26 -11.05 -14.53
N ILE A 6 -1.00 -11.16 -14.12
CA ILE A 6 -1.55 -12.35 -13.47
C ILE A 6 -1.97 -13.34 -14.56
N ASP A 7 -1.48 -14.58 -14.51
CA ASP A 7 -1.91 -15.60 -15.47
C ASP A 7 -3.33 -16.04 -15.18
N LEU A 8 -4.29 -15.48 -15.94
CA LEU A 8 -5.71 -15.77 -15.79
C LEU A 8 -6.03 -17.26 -15.94
N LYS A 9 -5.23 -18.06 -16.67
CA LYS A 9 -5.52 -19.50 -16.89
C LYS A 9 -5.43 -20.32 -15.60
N THR A 10 -4.72 -19.81 -14.61
CA THR A 10 -4.55 -20.46 -13.31
C THR A 10 -5.75 -20.27 -12.38
N ILE A 11 -6.54 -19.22 -12.61
CA ILE A 11 -7.78 -18.95 -11.87
C ILE A 11 -8.85 -19.89 -12.40
N VAL A 12 -9.19 -20.89 -11.59
CA VAL A 12 -10.12 -21.96 -11.92
C VAL A 12 -11.21 -22.06 -10.86
N PRO A 13 -12.37 -22.66 -11.18
CA PRO A 13 -13.37 -23.02 -10.17
C PRO A 13 -12.81 -23.94 -9.09
N ASP A 14 -13.45 -23.95 -7.92
CA ASP A 14 -13.11 -24.84 -6.80
C ASP A 14 -11.63 -24.70 -6.33
N LEU A 15 -11.10 -23.47 -6.30
CA LEU A 15 -9.71 -23.22 -5.92
C LEU A 15 -9.40 -23.75 -4.51
N GLN A 16 -10.37 -23.71 -3.60
CA GLN A 16 -10.28 -24.23 -2.24
C GLN A 16 -10.03 -25.75 -2.22
N LYS A 17 -10.77 -26.54 -3.01
CA LYS A 17 -10.56 -28.00 -3.13
C LYS A 17 -9.17 -28.31 -3.69
N ARG A 18 -8.68 -27.51 -4.66
CA ARG A 18 -7.32 -27.65 -5.18
C ARG A 18 -6.28 -27.36 -4.10
N CYS A 19 -6.48 -26.33 -3.29
CA CYS A 19 -5.57 -26.00 -2.20
C CYS A 19 -5.53 -27.05 -1.09
N GLU A 20 -6.64 -27.69 -0.76
CA GLU A 20 -6.65 -28.82 0.18
C GLU A 20 -5.88 -30.02 -0.37
N LYS A 21 -6.11 -30.38 -1.64
CA LYS A 21 -5.36 -31.44 -2.32
C LYS A 21 -3.86 -31.13 -2.34
N LEU A 22 -3.52 -29.87 -2.63
CA LEU A 22 -2.16 -29.39 -2.64
C LEU A 22 -1.53 -29.43 -1.24
N GLN A 23 -2.21 -28.97 -0.19
CA GLN A 23 -1.70 -29.05 1.19
C GLN A 23 -1.43 -30.49 1.62
N LYS A 24 -2.32 -31.44 1.25
CA LYS A 24 -2.08 -32.87 1.47
C LYS A 24 -0.83 -33.35 0.72
N ALA A 25 -0.69 -32.97 -0.55
CA ALA A 25 0.49 -33.30 -1.35
C ALA A 25 1.78 -32.69 -0.80
N SER A 26 1.75 -31.46 -0.29
CA SER A 26 2.90 -30.79 0.33
C SER A 26 3.38 -31.52 1.59
N LYS A 27 2.46 -32.02 2.43
CA LYS A 27 2.82 -32.85 3.60
C LYS A 27 3.53 -34.15 3.18
N ILE A 28 3.03 -34.80 2.12
CA ILE A 28 3.64 -36.02 1.57
C ILE A 28 5.02 -35.72 0.97
N MET A 29 5.13 -34.63 0.21
CA MET A 29 6.39 -34.19 -0.41
C MET A 29 7.44 -33.76 0.63
N MET A 30 7.04 -33.15 1.75
CA MET A 30 7.94 -32.80 2.84
C MET A 30 8.57 -34.05 3.48
N ILE A 31 7.81 -35.15 3.58
CA ILE A 31 8.32 -36.44 4.03
C ILE A 31 9.25 -37.05 2.97
N ALA A 32 8.87 -36.96 1.69
CA ALA A 32 9.66 -37.50 0.59
C ALA A 32 10.93 -36.70 0.24
N ALA A 33 11.01 -35.42 0.64
CA ALA A 33 12.15 -34.54 0.39
C ALA A 33 13.43 -34.96 1.13
N PHE A 34 13.31 -35.84 2.15
CA PHE A 34 14.46 -36.49 2.79
C PHE A 34 15.13 -37.56 1.90
N LEU A 35 14.52 -37.93 0.78
CA LEU A 35 15.14 -38.78 -0.25
C LEU A 35 15.85 -37.86 -1.26
N ILE A 36 17.14 -38.06 -1.49
CA ILE A 36 18.02 -37.15 -2.25
C ILE A 36 17.67 -37.08 -3.75
N ILE A 37 16.97 -38.08 -4.29
CA ILE A 37 16.83 -38.32 -5.74
C ILE A 37 15.71 -37.52 -6.47
N PRO A 38 14.57 -37.09 -5.86
CA PRO A 38 13.51 -36.36 -6.56
C PRO A 38 13.55 -34.82 -6.42
N ALA A 39 14.67 -34.20 -6.00
CA ALA A 39 14.73 -32.77 -5.69
C ALA A 39 14.38 -31.83 -6.87
N VAL A 40 14.79 -32.15 -8.10
CA VAL A 40 14.55 -31.30 -9.28
C VAL A 40 13.07 -31.32 -9.74
N PRO A 41 12.41 -32.48 -9.90
CA PRO A 41 10.96 -32.54 -10.13
C PRO A 41 10.15 -31.86 -9.03
N ALA A 42 10.57 -32.00 -7.77
CA ALA A 42 9.90 -31.36 -6.64
C ALA A 42 9.90 -29.82 -6.76
N MET A 43 11.01 -29.20 -7.18
CA MET A 43 11.09 -27.75 -7.36
C MET A 43 10.14 -27.22 -8.46
N ILE A 44 10.00 -27.93 -9.59
CA ILE A 44 9.11 -27.53 -10.68
C ILE A 44 7.64 -27.62 -10.26
N VAL A 45 7.27 -28.66 -9.50
CA VAL A 45 5.91 -28.79 -8.94
C VAL A 45 5.68 -27.72 -7.86
N MET A 46 6.68 -27.40 -7.05
CA MET A 46 6.59 -26.39 -5.99
C MET A 46 6.41 -24.96 -6.53
N SER A 47 6.94 -24.61 -7.70
CA SER A 47 6.72 -23.28 -8.28
C SER A 47 5.26 -23.06 -8.70
N LYS A 48 4.63 -24.07 -9.32
CA LYS A 48 3.18 -24.06 -9.61
C LYS A 48 2.34 -24.14 -8.34
N TYR A 49 2.82 -24.83 -7.31
CA TYR A 49 2.19 -24.89 -5.98
C TYR A 49 2.15 -23.52 -5.30
N GLY A 50 3.28 -22.78 -5.34
CA GLY A 50 3.39 -21.49 -4.67
C GLY A 50 2.35 -20.48 -5.14
N TYR A 51 2.10 -20.45 -6.45
CA TYR A 51 1.10 -19.56 -7.04
C TYR A 51 -0.34 -19.92 -6.62
N ASN A 52 -0.71 -21.21 -6.69
CA ASN A 52 -2.05 -21.65 -6.24
C ASN A 52 -2.26 -21.41 -4.74
N ALA A 53 -1.22 -21.65 -3.93
CA ALA A 53 -1.28 -21.37 -2.50
C ALA A 53 -1.43 -19.87 -2.20
N GLN A 54 -0.77 -19.00 -2.98
CA GLN A 54 -0.93 -17.55 -2.89
C GLN A 54 -2.36 -17.13 -3.23
N LEU A 55 -2.94 -17.63 -4.33
CA LEU A 55 -4.34 -17.35 -4.68
C LEU A 55 -5.31 -17.78 -3.58
N CYS A 56 -5.09 -18.94 -2.95
CA CYS A 56 -5.95 -19.37 -1.84
C CYS A 56 -5.84 -18.48 -0.61
N ARG A 57 -4.64 -17.99 -0.28
CA ARG A 57 -4.47 -17.00 0.80
C ARG A 57 -5.21 -15.71 0.47
N ILE A 58 -5.12 -15.24 -0.77
CA ILE A 58 -5.82 -14.04 -1.24
C ILE A 58 -7.33 -14.23 -1.10
N VAL A 59 -7.89 -15.34 -1.61
CA VAL A 59 -9.33 -15.61 -1.54
C VAL A 59 -9.80 -15.68 -0.09
N ASN A 60 -9.09 -16.38 0.79
CA ASN A 60 -9.45 -16.46 2.21
C ASN A 60 -9.35 -15.11 2.91
N TYR A 61 -8.35 -14.31 2.57
CA TYR A 61 -8.18 -12.95 3.10
C TYR A 61 -9.33 -12.06 2.66
N VAL A 62 -9.73 -12.08 1.39
CA VAL A 62 -10.87 -11.30 0.88
C VAL A 62 -12.16 -11.75 1.57
N LYS A 63 -12.40 -13.06 1.70
CA LYS A 63 -13.59 -13.61 2.38
C LYS A 63 -13.70 -13.23 3.85
N ALA A 64 -12.58 -12.94 4.50
CA ALA A 64 -12.55 -12.50 5.90
C ALA A 64 -12.86 -10.99 6.06
N GLN A 65 -12.95 -10.25 4.97
CA GLN A 65 -13.13 -8.80 4.96
C GLN A 65 -14.43 -8.43 4.23
N GLU A 66 -15.06 -7.34 4.66
CA GLU A 66 -16.24 -6.80 3.99
C GLU A 66 -15.89 -6.05 2.71
N LYS A 67 -14.73 -5.40 2.71
CA LYS A 67 -14.19 -4.65 1.56
C LYS A 67 -12.67 -4.68 1.60
N VAL A 68 -12.03 -4.76 0.42
CA VAL A 68 -10.57 -4.85 0.29
C VAL A 68 -10.10 -4.14 -0.98
N PRO A 69 -9.12 -3.22 -0.90
CA PRO A 69 -8.51 -2.63 -2.10
C PRO A 69 -7.82 -3.69 -2.96
N LEU A 70 -8.01 -3.63 -4.29
CA LEU A 70 -7.41 -4.56 -5.23
C LEU A 70 -5.89 -4.58 -5.16
N THR A 71 -5.27 -3.44 -4.86
CA THR A 71 -3.82 -3.31 -4.72
C THR A 71 -3.24 -4.11 -3.55
N GLN A 72 -4.00 -4.33 -2.47
CA GLN A 72 -3.54 -5.11 -1.34
C GLN A 72 -3.51 -6.62 -1.65
N VAL A 73 -4.41 -7.08 -2.52
CA VAL A 73 -4.58 -8.51 -2.80
C VAL A 73 -3.90 -8.97 -4.09
N LEU A 74 -3.98 -8.17 -5.15
CA LEU A 74 -3.47 -8.49 -6.48
C LEU A 74 -2.27 -7.62 -6.88
N GLY A 75 -1.83 -6.72 -5.99
CA GLY A 75 -0.71 -5.82 -6.25
C GLY A 75 -1.01 -4.81 -7.36
N TYR A 76 0.04 -4.37 -8.05
CA TYR A 76 -0.04 -3.40 -9.15
C TYR A 76 -0.09 -4.07 -10.53
N ALA A 77 -0.66 -5.27 -10.61
CA ALA A 77 -0.77 -5.98 -11.88
C ALA A 77 -1.70 -5.21 -12.85
N LYS A 78 -1.31 -5.08 -14.12
CA LYS A 78 -2.13 -4.35 -15.12
C LYS A 78 -3.49 -4.97 -15.33
N ASN A 79 -3.57 -6.29 -15.26
CA ASN A 79 -4.82 -7.04 -15.39
C ASN A 79 -5.45 -7.41 -14.03
N SER A 80 -5.15 -6.67 -12.95
CA SER A 80 -5.70 -6.91 -11.61
C SER A 80 -7.23 -6.92 -11.59
N VAL A 81 -7.88 -5.98 -12.29
CA VAL A 81 -9.35 -5.94 -12.41
C VAL A 81 -9.90 -7.18 -13.11
N GLN A 82 -9.26 -7.62 -14.20
CA GLN A 82 -9.67 -8.83 -14.93
C GLN A 82 -9.45 -10.09 -14.10
N ALA A 83 -8.36 -10.16 -13.34
CA ALA A 83 -8.08 -11.26 -12.43
C ALA A 83 -9.10 -11.32 -11.29
N ALA A 84 -9.45 -10.18 -10.71
CA ALA A 84 -10.50 -10.07 -9.71
C ALA A 84 -11.86 -10.51 -10.27
N GLN A 85 -12.21 -10.04 -11.48
CA GLN A 85 -13.46 -10.43 -12.13
C GLN A 85 -13.49 -11.94 -12.36
N LYS A 86 -12.38 -12.51 -12.83
CA LYS A 86 -12.28 -13.96 -13.03
C LYS A 86 -12.41 -14.75 -11.72
N LEU A 87 -11.91 -14.22 -10.59
CA LEU A 87 -12.10 -14.85 -9.27
C LEU A 87 -13.58 -14.84 -8.85
N ILE A 88 -14.34 -13.81 -9.22
CA ILE A 88 -15.79 -13.74 -9.01
C ILE A 88 -16.49 -14.74 -9.94
N ASP A 89 -16.20 -14.70 -11.25
CA ASP A 89 -16.83 -15.54 -12.27
C ASP A 89 -16.62 -17.05 -12.03
N THR A 90 -15.49 -17.41 -11.42
CA THR A 90 -15.16 -18.81 -11.07
C THR A 90 -15.76 -19.27 -9.74
N GLY A 91 -16.55 -18.42 -9.07
CA GLY A 91 -17.18 -18.71 -7.78
C GLY A 91 -16.22 -18.68 -6.59
N ASN A 92 -14.96 -18.28 -6.79
CA ASN A 92 -13.98 -18.21 -5.71
C ASN A 92 -14.27 -17.03 -4.78
N LEU A 93 -14.80 -15.94 -5.31
CA LEU A 93 -15.26 -14.74 -4.60
C LEU A 93 -16.76 -14.51 -4.81
N GLU A 94 -17.57 -15.57 -4.68
CA GLU A 94 -19.02 -15.45 -4.72
C GLU A 94 -19.53 -14.48 -3.64
N GLY A 95 -20.49 -13.63 -4.00
CA GLY A 95 -21.01 -12.58 -3.12
C GLY A 95 -20.09 -11.35 -2.99
N TYR A 96 -19.17 -11.14 -3.94
CA TYR A 96 -18.34 -9.93 -4.04
C TYR A 96 -18.50 -9.27 -5.40
N ARG A 97 -18.39 -7.94 -5.42
CA ARG A 97 -18.37 -7.12 -6.64
C ARG A 97 -17.16 -6.19 -6.65
N ILE A 98 -16.76 -5.76 -7.85
CA ILE A 98 -15.72 -4.73 -8.01
C ILE A 98 -16.39 -3.36 -8.05
N VAL A 99 -15.90 -2.42 -7.25
CA VAL A 99 -16.36 -1.02 -7.23
C VAL A 99 -15.24 -0.12 -7.74
N ALA A 100 -15.57 0.77 -8.69
CA ALA A 100 -14.67 1.76 -9.31
C ALA A 100 -13.35 1.18 -9.86
N GLY A 101 -13.32 -0.12 -10.20
CA GLY A 101 -12.10 -0.80 -10.64
C GLY A 101 -10.96 -0.81 -9.60
N ALA A 102 -11.26 -0.53 -8.33
CA ALA A 102 -10.25 -0.28 -7.29
C ALA A 102 -10.43 -1.15 -6.04
N MET A 103 -11.64 -1.62 -5.76
CA MET A 103 -11.96 -2.32 -4.51
C MET A 103 -12.88 -3.53 -4.75
N LEU A 104 -12.63 -4.62 -4.03
CA LEU A 104 -13.55 -5.74 -3.88
C LEU A 104 -14.46 -5.48 -2.68
N VAL A 105 -15.77 -5.60 -2.87
CA VAL A 105 -16.77 -5.27 -1.86
C VAL A 105 -17.80 -6.39 -1.78
N LYS A 106 -18.07 -6.87 -0.57
CA LYS A 106 -19.08 -7.88 -0.32
C LYS A 106 -20.48 -7.34 -0.69
N GLU A 107 -21.30 -8.19 -1.28
CA GLU A 107 -22.70 -7.88 -1.56
C GLU A 107 -23.44 -7.53 -0.25
N GLY A 108 -24.27 -6.49 -0.31
CA GLY A 108 -24.95 -5.93 0.86
C GLY A 108 -24.20 -4.79 1.56
N VAL A 109 -22.93 -4.55 1.25
CA VAL A 109 -22.20 -3.36 1.76
C VAL A 109 -22.41 -2.20 0.80
N GLU A 110 -23.01 -1.12 1.29
CA GLU A 110 -23.19 0.13 0.53
C GLU A 110 -21.90 0.97 0.60
N ILE A 111 -21.32 1.23 -0.57
CA ILE A 111 -20.17 2.11 -0.73
C ILE A 111 -20.28 2.80 -2.08
N THR A 112 -20.05 4.11 -2.09
CA THR A 112 -20.04 4.90 -3.33
C THR A 112 -18.73 4.66 -4.08
N GLU A 113 -18.73 4.91 -5.38
CA GLU A 113 -17.50 4.80 -6.19
C GLU A 113 -16.41 5.76 -5.71
N GLU A 114 -16.78 6.98 -5.33
CA GLU A 114 -15.86 7.97 -4.81
C GLU A 114 -15.23 7.55 -3.48
N ASP A 115 -16.03 7.00 -2.56
CA ASP A 115 -15.52 6.56 -1.25
C ASP A 115 -14.61 5.33 -1.39
N ALA A 116 -14.98 4.41 -2.29
CA ALA A 116 -14.13 3.27 -2.64
C ALA A 116 -12.78 3.71 -3.21
N LEU A 117 -12.77 4.71 -4.09
CA LEU A 117 -11.53 5.27 -4.64
C LEU A 117 -10.69 5.96 -3.56
N LYS A 118 -11.30 6.77 -2.69
CA LYS A 118 -10.59 7.47 -1.60
C LYS A 118 -9.93 6.48 -0.64
N GLU A 119 -10.68 5.47 -0.22
CA GLU A 119 -10.18 4.46 0.71
C GLU A 119 -9.11 3.58 0.05
N ALA A 120 -9.29 3.16 -1.20
CA ALA A 120 -8.27 2.40 -1.93
C ALA A 120 -7.00 3.24 -2.18
N ALA A 121 -7.15 4.54 -2.46
CA ALA A 121 -6.04 5.46 -2.71
C ALA A 121 -5.13 5.63 -1.48
N ALA A 122 -5.67 5.54 -0.26
CA ALA A 122 -4.88 5.61 0.98
C ALA A 122 -3.85 4.46 1.09
N TYR A 123 -4.11 3.32 0.46
CA TYR A 123 -3.22 2.16 0.44
C TYR A 123 -2.35 2.08 -0.83
N TYR A 124 -2.50 3.03 -1.74
CA TYR A 124 -1.83 3.00 -3.03
C TYR A 124 -0.45 3.65 -2.94
N ASN A 125 0.60 2.92 -3.30
CA ASN A 125 1.96 3.41 -3.37
C ASN A 125 2.35 3.67 -4.84
N LEU A 126 2.35 4.95 -5.22
CA LEU A 126 2.71 5.40 -6.57
C LEU A 126 4.13 4.99 -6.98
N GLN A 127 5.09 5.09 -6.08
CA GLN A 127 6.47 4.73 -6.37
C GLN A 127 6.60 3.24 -6.68
N THR A 128 5.93 2.39 -5.90
CA THR A 128 5.89 0.95 -6.16
C THR A 128 5.21 0.64 -7.50
N ALA A 129 4.10 1.31 -7.81
CA ALA A 129 3.40 1.13 -9.08
C ALA A 129 4.30 1.44 -10.28
N VAL A 130 5.00 2.57 -10.26
CA VAL A 130 5.95 2.97 -11.32
C VAL A 130 7.10 1.99 -11.42
N ASN A 131 7.67 1.56 -10.28
CA ASN A 131 8.75 0.56 -10.25
C ASN A 131 8.30 -0.81 -10.80
N MET A 132 7.01 -1.13 -10.73
CA MET A 132 6.41 -2.34 -11.32
C MET A 132 6.04 -2.19 -12.81
N GLY A 133 6.39 -1.06 -13.44
CA GLY A 133 6.19 -0.81 -14.86
C GLY A 133 4.83 -0.22 -15.21
N MET A 134 4.17 0.45 -14.26
CA MET A 134 3.03 1.33 -14.56
C MET A 134 3.53 2.58 -15.29
N ASP A 135 2.94 2.86 -16.44
CA ASP A 135 3.24 4.08 -17.19
C ASP A 135 2.54 5.28 -16.53
N PRO A 136 3.21 6.44 -16.38
CA PRO A 136 2.58 7.65 -15.87
C PRO A 136 1.32 8.10 -16.64
N ASN A 137 1.24 7.79 -17.94
CA ASN A 137 0.11 8.17 -18.79
C ASN A 137 -1.08 7.22 -18.66
N ASP A 138 -0.84 5.95 -18.28
CA ASP A 138 -1.88 4.91 -18.14
C ASP A 138 -2.27 4.68 -16.67
N MET A 139 -2.18 5.72 -15.83
CA MET A 139 -2.52 5.59 -14.42
C MET A 139 -4.03 5.36 -14.22
N PRO A 140 -4.42 4.33 -13.43
CA PRO A 140 -5.81 4.12 -13.06
C PRO A 140 -6.31 5.25 -12.16
N GLU A 141 -7.63 5.41 -12.05
CA GLU A 141 -8.24 6.51 -11.27
C GLU A 141 -7.80 6.49 -9.80
N VAL A 142 -7.67 5.31 -9.21
CA VAL A 142 -7.14 5.13 -7.84
C VAL A 142 -5.72 5.70 -7.70
N ALA A 143 -4.86 5.56 -8.72
CA ALA A 143 -3.50 6.11 -8.69
C ALA A 143 -3.52 7.64 -8.80
N LYS A 144 -4.40 8.20 -9.65
CA LYS A 144 -4.59 9.64 -9.76
C LYS A 144 -5.09 10.23 -8.44
N MET A 145 -6.01 9.55 -7.77
CA MET A 145 -6.53 9.97 -6.47
C MET A 145 -5.46 9.88 -5.38
N ALA A 146 -4.66 8.81 -5.37
CA ALA A 146 -3.52 8.67 -4.47
C ALA A 146 -2.49 9.79 -4.66
N ALA A 147 -2.25 10.22 -5.91
CA ALA A 147 -1.29 11.29 -6.20
C ALA A 147 -1.76 12.62 -5.63
N LYS A 148 -3.06 12.93 -5.76
CA LYS A 148 -3.67 14.11 -5.15
C LYS A 148 -3.57 14.10 -3.63
N LEU A 149 -3.87 12.96 -3.00
CA LEU A 149 -3.74 12.78 -1.54
C LEU A 149 -2.29 12.96 -1.08
N GLN A 150 -1.33 12.37 -1.79
CA GLN A 150 0.08 12.50 -1.47
C GLN A 150 0.57 13.94 -1.61
N GLN A 151 0.15 14.64 -2.66
CA GLN A 151 0.48 16.05 -2.85
C GLN A 151 -0.11 16.92 -1.73
N ALA A 152 -1.37 16.73 -1.38
CA ALA A 152 -2.01 17.46 -0.28
C ALA A 152 -1.30 17.21 1.06
N ASN A 153 -0.86 15.98 1.32
CA ASN A 153 -0.10 15.64 2.53
C ASN A 153 1.28 16.30 2.56
N LEU A 154 1.97 16.39 1.41
CA LEU A 154 3.26 17.08 1.29
C LEU A 154 3.11 18.59 1.51
N GLU A 155 2.06 19.21 0.96
CA GLU A 155 1.75 20.62 1.17
C GLU A 155 1.40 20.91 2.63
N ALA A 156 0.58 20.05 3.27
CA ALA A 156 0.24 20.15 4.68
C ALA A 156 1.48 19.98 5.58
N ALA A 157 2.35 19.00 5.29
CA ALA A 157 3.60 18.79 6.01
C ALA A 157 4.56 19.97 5.84
N ALA A 158 4.66 20.54 4.64
CA ALA A 158 5.45 21.74 4.38
C ALA A 158 4.95 22.93 5.20
N ALA A 159 3.62 23.14 5.26
CA ALA A 159 3.01 24.19 6.09
C ALA A 159 3.27 23.99 7.58
N GLN A 160 3.16 22.76 8.08
CA GLN A 160 3.48 22.43 9.48
C GLN A 160 4.95 22.67 9.81
N ASN A 161 5.87 22.28 8.92
CA ASN A 161 7.29 22.52 9.10
C ASN A 161 7.62 24.02 9.08
N ALA A 162 6.98 24.80 8.21
CA ALA A 162 7.13 26.25 8.20
C ALA A 162 6.63 26.88 9.51
N ALA A 163 5.46 26.49 10.00
CA ALA A 163 4.91 26.97 11.26
C ALA A 163 5.80 26.56 12.46
N ALA A 164 6.33 25.34 12.48
CA ALA A 164 7.24 24.87 13.51
C ALA A 164 8.57 25.66 13.51
N TYR A 165 9.11 25.96 12.32
CA TYR A 165 10.30 26.80 12.17
C TYR A 165 10.06 28.23 12.68
N GLU A 166 8.92 28.84 12.37
CA GLU A 166 8.56 30.16 12.88
C GLU A 166 8.36 30.20 14.40
N ALA A 167 7.71 29.18 14.96
CA ALA A 167 7.56 29.03 16.41
C ALA A 167 8.91 28.86 17.12
N GLN A 168 9.82 28.06 16.54
CA GLN A 168 11.17 27.88 17.07
C GLN A 168 11.98 29.18 17.00
N LYS A 169 11.90 29.91 15.88
CA LYS A 169 12.53 31.23 15.72
C LYS A 169 11.97 32.27 16.69
N ALA A 170 10.69 32.19 17.06
CA ALA A 170 10.09 33.05 18.07
C ALA A 170 10.57 32.70 19.49
N ALA A 171 10.73 31.42 19.81
CA ALA A 171 11.21 30.94 21.12
C ALA A 171 12.71 31.25 21.35
N ASP A 172 13.52 31.30 20.30
CA ASP A 172 14.95 31.63 20.39
C ASP A 172 15.26 33.13 20.60
N LYS A 173 14.23 34.00 20.60
CA LYS A 173 14.40 35.43 20.93
C LYS A 173 14.63 35.59 22.43
N LYS A 174 15.86 35.94 22.81
CA LYS A 174 16.18 36.37 24.19
C LYS A 174 15.75 37.82 24.40
N PHE A 175 15.33 38.16 25.62
CA PHE A 175 14.99 39.53 26.00
C PHE A 175 16.04 40.10 26.95
N CYS A 176 16.28 41.41 26.86
CA CYS A 176 17.16 42.11 27.80
C CYS A 176 16.52 42.15 29.20
N PRO A 177 17.23 41.74 30.26
CA PRO A 177 16.68 41.75 31.62
C PRO A 177 16.47 43.15 32.20
N GLU A 178 17.17 44.17 31.69
CA GLU A 178 17.12 45.54 32.19
C GLU A 178 16.04 46.39 31.51
N CYS A 179 15.88 46.29 30.18
CA CYS A 179 14.93 47.12 29.42
C CYS A 179 13.77 46.33 28.78
N GLY A 180 13.75 45.00 28.90
CA GLY A 180 12.69 44.15 28.36
C GLY A 180 12.62 44.04 26.83
N LYS A 181 13.52 44.70 26.09
CA LYS A 181 13.52 44.67 24.62
C LYS A 181 14.16 43.39 24.06
N PRO A 182 13.73 42.91 22.88
CA PRO A 182 14.29 41.70 22.26
C PRO A 182 15.75 41.91 21.82
N LEU A 183 16.60 40.93 22.11
CA LEU A 183 18.01 40.91 21.73
C LEU A 183 18.17 40.25 20.35
N PRO A 184 18.92 40.85 19.41
CA PRO A 184 19.00 40.37 18.04
C PRO A 184 19.82 39.09 17.83
N GLY A 185 20.43 38.49 18.86
CA GLY A 185 21.12 37.19 18.72
C GLY A 185 21.83 36.67 19.98
N LYS A 186 22.45 35.47 19.87
CA LYS A 186 23.36 34.91 20.89
C LYS A 186 24.76 35.52 20.72
N GLY A 187 25.28 36.22 21.73
CA GLY A 187 26.69 36.63 21.81
C GLY A 187 26.97 38.12 22.03
N GLU A 188 25.95 38.97 22.17
CA GLU A 188 26.17 40.39 22.45
C GLU A 188 26.49 40.64 23.93
N LYS A 189 27.58 41.36 24.19
CA LYS A 189 28.03 41.72 25.55
C LYS A 189 27.27 42.93 26.14
N PHE A 190 26.57 43.68 25.29
CA PHE A 190 25.84 44.89 25.66
C PHE A 190 24.52 44.96 24.88
N CYS A 191 23.47 45.43 25.53
CA CYS A 191 22.17 45.63 24.89
C CYS A 191 22.22 46.86 23.97
N PRO A 192 21.83 46.75 22.68
CA PRO A 192 21.91 47.86 21.72
C PRO A 192 20.92 49.01 22.00
N GLU A 193 19.90 48.77 22.81
CA GLU A 193 18.83 49.74 23.07
C GLU A 193 19.00 50.53 24.38
N CYS A 194 19.54 49.90 25.42
CA CYS A 194 19.75 50.55 26.72
C CYS A 194 21.22 50.62 27.14
N GLY A 195 22.14 50.01 26.39
CA GLY A 195 23.57 49.98 26.69
C GLY A 195 23.96 49.10 27.88
N ALA A 196 23.01 48.43 28.54
CA ALA A 196 23.30 47.58 29.70
C ALA A 196 24.15 46.37 29.31
N ALA A 197 25.12 46.02 30.17
CA ALA A 197 25.97 44.85 29.98
C ALA A 197 25.14 43.56 30.16
N LEU A 198 25.18 42.67 29.16
CA LEU A 198 24.53 41.37 29.18
C LEU A 198 25.56 40.33 29.69
N LYS A 199 25.27 39.70 30.83
CA LYS A 199 26.10 38.63 31.40
C LYS A 199 25.79 37.27 30.76
#